data_AF-A0A4P9ZBN1-F1
#
_entry.id   AF-A0A4P9ZBN1-F1
#
_cell.length_a   1.000
_cell.length_b   1.000
_cell.length_c   1.000
_cell.angle_alpha   90.00
_cell.angle_beta   90.00
_cell.angle_gamma   90.00
#
_symmetry.space_group_name_H-M   'P 1'
#
loop_
_entity.id
_entity.type
_entity.pdbx_description
1 polymer ?
#
loop_
_entity_poly.entity_id
_entity_poly.type
_entity_poly.pdbx_seq_one_letter_code
_entity_poly.pdbx_strand_id
1 'polypeptide(L)'
;MTYADILPMGTALATCAASFGLGVIYANLPYDYNTLWLPDRDAVARSVVHYATWANAPRKVHYILHGVMFLGLCGCFIRMFKPHPEAKYFEWGTLGALMAAIMIYFTNLRIGVNSCVTGIWGDVDEFTGINVMAASQFIMAVALVGVLVLQGGLYYAQWYEKKIQDEFFRNEREAEIPAKKAEEAEKTETTESADNVQKAENVQDSATASGAKPKSGTRKRRA
;
A
#
# COMPACT_ATOMS: atom_id res chain seq x y z
N MET A 1 11.15 4.78 -12.48
CA MET A 1 9.99 4.45 -11.64
C MET A 1 9.56 3.05 -11.98
N THR A 2 9.58 2.16 -10.99
CA THR A 2 8.94 0.85 -11.11
C THR A 2 7.46 0.98 -10.78
N TYR A 3 6.64 0.01 -11.19
CA TYR A 3 5.20 0.00 -10.87
C TYR A 3 4.94 0.05 -9.35
N ALA A 4 5.84 -0.54 -8.55
CA ALA A 4 5.78 -0.49 -7.10
C ALA A 4 5.80 0.95 -6.54
N ASP A 5 6.50 1.87 -7.21
CA ASP A 5 6.60 3.27 -6.80
C ASP A 5 5.27 4.03 -7.00
N ILE A 6 4.39 3.53 -7.87
CA ILE A 6 3.12 4.18 -8.23
C ILE A 6 1.95 3.66 -7.37
N LEU A 7 2.10 2.50 -6.72
CA LEU A 7 1.08 1.91 -5.85
C LEU A 7 0.63 2.82 -4.69
N PRO A 8 1.53 3.52 -3.96
CA PRO A 8 1.12 4.46 -2.92
C PRO A 8 0.30 5.62 -3.48
N MET A 9 0.60 6.04 -4.71
CA MET A 9 -0.14 7.07 -5.43
C MET A 9 -1.59 6.62 -5.67
N GLY A 10 -1.79 5.37 -6.08
CA GLY A 10 -3.13 4.79 -6.24
C GLY A 10 -3.95 4.81 -4.95
N THR A 11 -3.35 4.43 -3.82
CA THR A 11 -4.00 4.49 -2.49
C THR A 11 -4.31 5.92 -2.08
N ALA A 12 -3.39 6.85 -2.30
CA ALA A 12 -3.60 8.26 -2.01
C ALA A 12 -4.78 8.82 -2.81
N LEU A 13 -4.85 8.55 -4.11
CA LEU A 13 -5.96 9.00 -4.97
C LEU A 13 -7.31 8.45 -4.51
N ALA A 14 -7.40 7.14 -4.23
CA ALA A 14 -8.64 6.51 -3.77
C ALA A 14 -9.08 7.05 -2.40
N THR A 15 -8.13 7.20 -1.46
CA THR A 15 -8.40 7.71 -0.10
C THR A 15 -8.83 9.19 -0.16
N CYS A 16 -8.11 10.03 -0.91
CA CYS A 16 -8.47 11.44 -1.07
C CYS A 16 -9.85 11.61 -1.71
N ALA A 17 -10.18 10.80 -2.73
CA ALA A 17 -11.50 10.85 -3.37
C ALA A 17 -12.62 10.45 -2.40
N ALA A 18 -12.41 9.39 -1.61
CA ALA A 18 -13.37 8.96 -0.59
C ALA A 18 -13.56 10.01 0.51
N SER A 19 -12.47 10.60 1.03
CA SER A 19 -12.53 11.67 2.03
C SER A 19 -13.22 12.93 1.50
N PHE A 20 -12.96 13.32 0.25
CA PHE A 20 -13.65 14.44 -0.39
C PHE A 20 -15.15 14.15 -0.55
N GLY A 21 -15.51 12.95 -1.01
CA GLY A 21 -16.92 12.52 -1.13
C GLY A 21 -17.64 12.55 0.22
N LEU A 22 -17.01 12.07 1.28
CA LEU A 22 -17.55 12.18 2.65
C LEU A 22 -17.72 13.63 3.08
N GLY A 23 -16.78 14.52 2.74
CA GLY A 23 -16.93 15.96 2.97
C GLY A 23 -18.13 16.57 2.24
N VAL A 24 -18.39 16.14 1.00
CA VAL A 24 -19.57 16.56 0.23
C VAL A 24 -20.86 16.07 0.90
N ILE A 25 -20.91 14.82 1.35
CA ILE A 25 -22.08 14.28 2.06
C ILE A 25 -22.28 15.01 3.41
N TYR A 26 -21.20 15.27 4.15
CA TYR A 26 -21.25 16.03 5.39
C TYR A 26 -21.83 17.43 5.18
N ALA A 27 -21.51 18.10 4.06
CA ALA A 27 -22.08 19.40 3.73
C ALA A 27 -23.59 19.36 3.42
N ASN A 28 -24.12 18.22 2.95
CA ASN A 28 -25.56 18.02 2.74
C ASN A 28 -26.31 17.63 4.02
N LEU A 29 -25.60 17.03 4.99
CA LEU A 29 -26.19 16.47 6.20
C LEU A 29 -27.08 17.43 7.01
N PRO A 30 -26.79 18.74 7.16
CA PRO A 30 -27.68 19.66 7.89
C PRO A 30 -29.09 19.77 7.29
N TYR A 31 -29.23 19.50 5.99
CA TYR A 31 -30.51 19.52 5.28
C TYR A 31 -31.20 18.15 5.39
N ASP A 32 -30.45 17.07 5.19
CA ASP A 32 -30.96 15.70 5.20
C ASP A 32 -31.24 15.13 6.60
N TYR A 33 -30.60 15.65 7.65
CA TYR A 33 -30.70 15.05 8.99
C TYR A 33 -32.14 15.12 9.54
N ASN A 34 -32.79 16.28 9.35
CA ASN A 34 -34.15 16.52 9.82
C ASN A 34 -35.21 16.00 8.85
N THR A 35 -34.84 15.40 7.72
CA THR A 35 -35.77 14.66 6.86
C THR A 35 -35.80 13.18 7.26
N LEU A 36 -34.63 12.62 7.63
CA LEU A 36 -34.49 11.20 7.92
C LEU A 36 -34.64 10.81 9.40
N TRP A 37 -34.01 11.55 10.31
CA TRP A 37 -33.84 11.12 11.71
C TRP A 37 -34.80 11.80 12.67
N LEU A 38 -34.94 13.12 12.53
CA LEU A 38 -35.85 13.93 13.34
C LEU A 38 -36.75 14.76 12.40
N PRO A 39 -37.81 14.14 11.85
CA PRO A 39 -38.72 14.80 10.92
C PRO A 39 -39.27 16.12 11.46
N ASP A 40 -38.84 17.22 10.87
CA ASP A 40 -39.36 18.56 11.10
C ASP A 40 -40.28 18.97 9.95
N ARG A 41 -41.31 19.77 10.24
CA ARG A 41 -42.34 20.18 9.25
C ARG A 41 -41.73 20.89 8.05
N ASP A 42 -40.66 21.66 8.26
CA ASP A 42 -40.01 22.47 7.21
C ASP A 42 -38.74 21.82 6.62
N ALA A 43 -38.34 20.63 7.09
CA ALA A 43 -37.09 20.01 6.67
C ALA A 43 -37.06 19.65 5.19
N VAL A 44 -38.18 19.16 4.65
CA VAL A 44 -38.31 18.81 3.23
C VAL A 44 -38.19 20.06 2.37
N ALA A 45 -38.91 21.15 2.70
CA ALA A 45 -38.83 22.41 1.97
C ALA A 45 -37.39 22.97 1.96
N ARG A 46 -36.68 22.94 3.10
CA ARG A 46 -35.26 23.36 3.16
C ARG A 46 -34.37 22.49 2.28
N SER A 47 -34.60 21.18 2.26
CA SER A 47 -33.83 20.23 1.44
C SER A 47 -34.08 20.43 -0.06
N VAL A 48 -35.33 20.65 -0.46
CA VAL A 48 -35.69 20.95 -1.86
C VAL A 48 -34.98 22.21 -2.33
N VAL A 49 -35.02 23.30 -1.55
CA VAL A 49 -34.33 24.55 -1.91
C VAL A 49 -32.81 24.34 -2.01
N HIS A 50 -32.21 23.59 -1.07
CA HIS A 50 -30.78 23.26 -1.12
C HIS A 50 -30.41 22.49 -2.40
N TYR A 51 -31.10 21.39 -2.69
CA TYR A 51 -30.83 20.56 -3.85
C TYR A 51 -31.14 21.27 -5.17
N ALA A 52 -32.19 22.08 -5.24
CA ALA A 52 -32.46 22.93 -6.39
C ALA A 52 -31.38 24.00 -6.59
N THR A 53 -30.85 24.58 -5.52
CA THR A 53 -29.71 25.51 -5.59
C THR A 53 -28.47 24.81 -6.14
N TRP A 54 -28.18 23.61 -5.64
CA TRP A 54 -27.07 22.79 -6.14
C TRP A 54 -27.26 22.40 -7.61
N ALA A 55 -28.47 22.03 -8.04
CA ALA A 55 -28.79 21.69 -9.43
C ALA A 55 -28.50 22.83 -10.41
N ASN A 56 -28.81 24.06 -9.98
CA ASN A 56 -28.65 25.27 -10.78
C ASN A 56 -27.27 25.92 -10.65
N ALA A 57 -26.36 25.31 -9.88
CA ALA A 57 -25.00 25.80 -9.75
C ALA A 57 -24.29 25.81 -11.12
N PRO A 58 -23.33 26.73 -11.34
CA PRO A 58 -22.57 26.76 -12.58
C PRO A 58 -21.92 25.40 -12.85
N ARG A 59 -21.97 24.92 -14.11
CA ARG A 59 -21.44 23.60 -14.52
C ARG A 59 -20.04 23.27 -13.99
N LYS A 60 -19.18 24.28 -13.85
CA LYS A 60 -17.83 24.15 -13.29
C LYS A 60 -17.83 23.55 -11.88
N VAL A 61 -18.82 23.85 -11.05
CA VAL A 61 -18.97 23.29 -9.70
C VAL A 61 -19.17 21.77 -9.78
N HIS A 62 -20.01 21.30 -10.70
CA HIS A 62 -20.22 19.87 -10.90
C HIS A 62 -18.95 19.18 -11.44
N TYR A 63 -18.18 19.81 -12.31
CA TYR A 63 -16.95 19.21 -12.84
C TYR A 63 -15.91 18.92 -11.77
N ILE A 64 -15.86 19.70 -10.69
CA ILE A 64 -14.97 19.43 -9.56
C ILE A 64 -15.31 18.07 -8.94
N LEU A 65 -16.59 17.84 -8.63
CA LEU A 65 -17.04 16.58 -8.04
C LEU A 65 -16.78 15.39 -8.96
N HIS A 66 -17.10 15.50 -10.24
CA HIS A 66 -16.86 14.44 -11.23
C HIS A 66 -15.37 14.17 -11.45
N GLY A 67 -14.54 15.22 -11.43
CA GLY A 67 -13.09 15.09 -11.51
C GLY A 67 -12.52 14.30 -10.34
N VAL A 68 -12.97 14.57 -9.11
CA VAL A 68 -12.54 13.83 -7.92
C VAL A 68 -13.02 12.37 -7.96
N MET A 69 -14.25 12.12 -8.40
CA MET A 69 -14.75 10.75 -8.61
C MET A 69 -13.88 9.98 -9.62
N PHE A 70 -13.54 10.63 -10.73
CA PHE A 70 -12.65 10.04 -11.75
C PHE A 70 -11.25 9.76 -11.18
N LEU A 71 -10.67 10.67 -10.41
CA LEU A 71 -9.37 10.46 -9.75
C LEU A 71 -9.42 9.26 -8.79
N GLY A 72 -10.50 9.09 -8.04
CA GLY A 72 -10.69 7.91 -7.18
C GLY A 72 -10.68 6.61 -7.98
N LEU A 73 -11.42 6.58 -9.11
CA LEU A 73 -11.43 5.42 -10.01
C LEU A 73 -10.05 5.14 -10.63
N CYS A 74 -9.34 6.18 -11.07
CA CYS A 74 -7.96 6.03 -11.53
C CYS A 74 -7.07 5.42 -10.45
N GLY A 75 -7.21 5.86 -9.19
CA GLY A 75 -6.50 5.28 -8.05
C GLY A 75 -6.75 3.77 -7.90
N CYS A 76 -8.01 3.35 -7.98
CA CYS A 76 -8.37 1.93 -7.94
C CYS A 76 -7.79 1.15 -9.14
N PHE A 77 -7.88 1.67 -10.36
CA PHE A 77 -7.37 0.98 -11.55
C PHE A 77 -5.85 0.86 -11.58
N ILE A 78 -5.12 1.87 -11.08
CA ILE A 78 -3.66 1.81 -10.94
C ILE A 78 -3.25 0.59 -10.12
N ARG A 79 -3.97 0.29 -9.03
CA ARG A 79 -3.65 -0.83 -8.13
C ARG A 79 -4.13 -2.19 -8.66
N MET A 80 -5.14 -2.19 -9.52
CA MET A 80 -5.73 -3.40 -10.10
C MET A 80 -4.90 -4.02 -11.23
N PHE A 81 -3.91 -3.31 -11.79
CA PHE A 81 -3.15 -3.81 -12.95
C PHE A 81 -2.28 -5.05 -12.62
N LYS A 82 -1.66 -5.08 -11.42
CA LYS A 82 -0.94 -6.25 -10.88
C LYS A 82 -1.14 -6.34 -9.36
N PRO A 83 -2.29 -6.86 -8.90
CA PRO A 83 -2.59 -6.92 -7.47
C PRO A 83 -1.74 -8.02 -6.79
N HIS A 84 -1.18 -7.70 -5.63
CA HIS A 84 -0.56 -8.70 -4.76
C HIS A 84 -1.63 -9.70 -4.27
N PRO A 85 -1.35 -11.02 -4.18
CA PRO A 85 -2.34 -12.03 -3.80
C PRO A 85 -3.10 -11.68 -2.51
N GLU A 86 -2.37 -11.22 -1.50
CA GLU A 86 -2.91 -10.83 -0.18
C GLU A 86 -3.68 -9.50 -0.19
N ALA A 87 -3.37 -8.60 -1.13
CA ALA A 87 -4.02 -7.29 -1.23
C ALA A 87 -5.26 -7.31 -2.13
N LYS A 88 -5.42 -8.35 -2.95
CA LYS A 88 -6.45 -8.44 -3.99
C LYS A 88 -7.84 -8.10 -3.47
N TYR A 89 -8.29 -8.72 -2.37
CA TYR A 89 -9.64 -8.50 -1.83
C TYR A 89 -9.85 -7.07 -1.30
N PHE A 90 -8.81 -6.45 -0.74
CA PHE A 90 -8.88 -5.05 -0.31
C PHE A 90 -9.05 -4.10 -1.50
N GLU A 91 -8.37 -4.35 -2.62
CA GLU A 91 -8.51 -3.56 -3.85
C GLU A 91 -9.88 -3.72 -4.50
N TRP A 92 -10.36 -4.96 -4.66
CA TRP A 92 -11.68 -5.22 -5.25
C TRP A 92 -12.82 -4.70 -4.36
N GLY A 93 -12.69 -4.84 -3.04
CA GLY A 93 -13.64 -4.26 -2.09
C GLY A 93 -13.66 -2.74 -2.17
N THR A 94 -12.50 -2.10 -2.30
CA THR A 94 -12.39 -0.63 -2.44
C THR A 94 -13.04 -0.16 -3.74
N LEU A 95 -12.72 -0.81 -4.87
CA LEU A 95 -13.35 -0.50 -6.15
C LEU A 95 -14.87 -0.72 -6.09
N GLY A 96 -15.32 -1.84 -5.52
CA GLY A 96 -16.73 -2.16 -5.38
C GLY A 96 -17.50 -1.13 -4.54
N ALA A 97 -16.96 -0.74 -3.38
CA ALA A 97 -17.56 0.27 -2.52
C ALA A 97 -17.59 1.66 -3.17
N LEU A 98 -16.50 2.06 -3.83
CA LEU A 98 -16.44 3.32 -4.58
C LEU A 98 -17.44 3.34 -5.74
N MET A 99 -17.52 2.24 -6.50
CA MET A 99 -18.49 2.07 -7.58
C MET A 99 -19.93 2.12 -7.09
N ALA A 100 -20.24 1.44 -5.97
CA ALA A 100 -21.57 1.51 -5.37
C ALA A 100 -21.96 2.95 -5.02
N ALA A 101 -21.06 3.72 -4.41
CA ALA A 101 -21.30 5.13 -4.12
C ALA A 101 -21.54 5.96 -5.40
N ILE A 102 -20.72 5.76 -6.45
CA ILE A 102 -20.86 6.46 -7.74
C ILE A 102 -22.19 6.10 -8.43
N MET A 103 -22.59 4.83 -8.39
CA MET A 103 -23.85 4.40 -9.00
C MET A 103 -25.04 5.05 -8.28
N ILE A 104 -25.08 5.00 -6.95
CA ILE A 104 -26.13 5.64 -6.15
C ILE A 104 -26.17 7.16 -6.39
N TYR A 105 -25.01 7.80 -6.54
CA TYR A 105 -24.93 9.21 -6.91
C TYR A 105 -25.66 9.49 -8.25
N PHE A 106 -25.39 8.70 -9.29
CA PHE A 106 -26.01 8.93 -10.59
C PHE A 106 -27.50 8.56 -10.61
N THR A 107 -27.89 7.44 -10.00
CA THR A 107 -29.26 6.93 -10.09
C THR A 107 -30.20 7.62 -9.12
N ASN A 108 -29.74 7.97 -7.92
CA ASN A 108 -30.63 8.48 -6.88
C ASN A 108 -30.45 9.98 -6.72
N LEU A 109 -29.20 10.44 -6.57
CA LEU A 109 -28.97 11.85 -6.28
C LEU A 109 -29.18 12.75 -7.51
N ARG A 110 -28.58 12.41 -8.66
CA ARG A 110 -28.73 13.24 -9.88
C ARG A 110 -30.16 13.28 -10.38
N ILE A 111 -30.88 12.16 -10.31
CA ILE A 111 -32.30 12.10 -10.69
C ILE A 111 -33.14 12.91 -9.69
N GLY A 112 -32.98 12.68 -8.39
CA GLY A 112 -33.76 13.39 -7.36
C GLY A 112 -33.51 14.90 -7.33
N VAL A 113 -32.26 15.33 -7.59
CA VAL A 113 -31.91 16.75 -7.72
C VAL A 113 -32.61 17.41 -8.92
N ASN A 114 -32.80 16.67 -10.02
CA ASN A 114 -33.60 17.16 -11.15
C ASN A 114 -35.10 17.25 -10.79
N SER A 115 -35.61 16.33 -9.98
CA SER A 115 -36.96 16.41 -9.43
C SER A 115 -37.16 17.63 -8.52
N CYS A 116 -36.16 18.03 -7.73
CA CYS A 116 -36.21 19.25 -6.92
C CYS A 116 -36.37 20.53 -7.75
N VAL A 117 -35.88 20.55 -8.99
CA VAL A 117 -36.03 21.70 -9.90
C VAL A 117 -37.35 21.65 -10.67
N THR A 118 -37.75 20.48 -11.12
CA THR A 118 -38.93 20.30 -12.00
C THR A 118 -40.23 20.16 -11.23
N GLY A 119 -40.18 19.80 -9.94
CA GLY A 119 -41.35 19.41 -9.15
C GLY A 119 -41.96 18.07 -9.57
N ILE A 120 -41.30 17.32 -10.45
CA ILE A 120 -41.80 16.04 -10.99
C ILE A 120 -41.10 14.89 -10.26
N TRP A 121 -41.82 14.25 -9.35
CA TRP A 121 -41.32 13.18 -8.48
C TRP A 121 -41.70 11.76 -8.98
N GLY A 122 -42.50 11.64 -10.03
CA GLY A 122 -42.91 10.37 -10.59
C GLY A 122 -44.01 9.70 -9.75
N ASP A 123 -43.80 8.44 -9.39
CA ASP A 123 -44.76 7.62 -8.63
C ASP A 123 -44.77 7.92 -7.11
N VAL A 124 -43.92 8.83 -6.66
CA VAL A 124 -43.80 9.22 -5.25
C VAL A 124 -44.06 10.70 -5.06
N ASP A 125 -44.49 11.07 -3.86
CA ASP A 125 -44.60 12.46 -3.44
C ASP A 125 -43.22 13.06 -3.08
N GLU A 126 -43.15 14.37 -2.97
CA GLU A 126 -41.93 15.12 -2.65
C GLU A 126 -41.27 14.70 -1.34
N PHE A 127 -42.07 14.45 -0.29
CA PHE A 127 -41.56 14.06 1.01
C PHE A 127 -40.88 12.70 0.94
N THR A 128 -41.53 11.73 0.28
CA THR A 128 -40.96 10.41 0.05
C THR A 128 -39.69 10.50 -0.81
N GLY A 129 -39.71 11.28 -1.89
CA GLY A 129 -38.57 11.46 -2.78
C GLY A 129 -37.34 12.03 -2.08
N ILE A 130 -37.51 13.09 -1.28
CA ILE A 130 -36.42 13.68 -0.50
C ILE A 130 -35.87 12.71 0.55
N ASN A 131 -36.72 11.93 1.22
CA ASN A 131 -36.26 10.93 2.18
C ASN A 131 -35.44 9.82 1.50
N VAL A 132 -35.81 9.39 0.30
CA VAL A 132 -35.02 8.44 -0.49
C VAL A 132 -33.65 9.04 -0.86
N MET A 133 -33.59 10.32 -1.22
CA MET A 133 -32.31 11.01 -1.48
C MET A 133 -31.44 11.08 -0.23
N ALA A 134 -32.00 11.47 0.92
CA ALA A 134 -31.29 11.53 2.20
C ALA A 134 -30.78 10.14 2.65
N ALA A 135 -31.61 9.10 2.52
CA ALA A 135 -31.20 7.73 2.78
C ALA A 135 -30.05 7.29 1.85
N SER A 136 -30.11 7.69 0.57
CA SER A 136 -29.07 7.40 -0.41
C SER A 136 -27.74 8.08 -0.04
N GLN A 137 -27.77 9.33 0.43
CA GLN A 137 -26.59 10.02 0.96
C GLN A 137 -25.96 9.25 2.13
N PHE A 138 -26.78 8.76 3.05
CA PHE A 138 -26.30 7.96 4.19
C PHE A 138 -25.67 6.63 3.74
N ILE A 139 -26.29 5.90 2.81
CA ILE A 139 -25.73 4.65 2.26
C ILE A 139 -24.40 4.91 1.53
N MET A 140 -24.32 5.99 0.76
CA MET A 140 -23.05 6.40 0.13
C MET A 140 -21.98 6.71 1.19
N ALA A 141 -22.35 7.36 2.29
CA ALA A 141 -21.40 7.63 3.38
C ALA A 141 -20.85 6.32 3.96
N VAL A 142 -21.70 5.33 4.20
CA VAL A 142 -21.28 4.00 4.67
C VAL A 142 -20.33 3.34 3.66
N ALA A 143 -20.65 3.40 2.36
CA ALA A 143 -19.78 2.84 1.31
C ALA A 143 -18.41 3.54 1.26
N LEU A 144 -18.37 4.87 1.33
CA LEU A 144 -17.13 5.64 1.32
C LEU A 144 -16.32 5.48 2.61
N VAL A 145 -16.96 5.34 3.77
CA VAL A 145 -16.28 4.92 5.02
C VAL A 145 -15.70 3.51 4.83
N GLY A 146 -16.42 2.61 4.18
CA GLY A 146 -15.91 1.29 3.81
C GLY A 146 -14.62 1.36 2.99
N VAL A 147 -14.53 2.29 2.04
CA VAL A 147 -13.28 2.56 1.30
C VAL A 147 -12.15 2.96 2.25
N LEU A 148 -12.39 3.91 3.18
CA LEU A 148 -11.36 4.34 4.15
C LEU A 148 -10.93 3.20 5.08
N VAL A 149 -11.87 2.38 5.53
CA VAL A 149 -11.59 1.21 6.38
C VAL A 149 -10.75 0.19 5.62
N LEU A 150 -11.07 -0.10 4.37
CA LEU A 150 -10.30 -1.04 3.54
C LEU A 150 -8.89 -0.51 3.24
N GLN A 151 -8.75 0.77 2.89
CA GLN A 151 -7.43 1.37 2.63
C GLN A 151 -6.59 1.47 3.91
N GLY A 152 -7.20 1.83 5.04
CA GLY A 152 -6.54 1.84 6.35
C GLY A 152 -6.15 0.43 6.82
N GLY A 153 -7.01 -0.56 6.60
CA GLY A 153 -6.73 -1.96 6.90
C GLY A 153 -5.58 -2.52 6.06
N LEU A 154 -5.55 -2.18 4.77
CA LEU A 154 -4.45 -2.57 3.88
C LEU A 154 -3.14 -1.91 4.31
N TYR A 155 -3.16 -0.62 4.66
CA TYR A 155 -1.98 0.07 5.20
C TYR A 155 -1.48 -0.60 6.49
N TYR A 156 -2.39 -0.94 7.40
CA TYR A 156 -2.03 -1.63 8.65
C TYR A 156 -1.42 -3.00 8.39
N ALA A 157 -1.99 -3.80 7.47
CA ALA A 157 -1.46 -5.11 7.10
C ALA A 157 -0.04 -4.99 6.52
N GLN A 158 0.18 -4.05 5.60
CA GLN A 158 1.50 -3.81 5.01
C GLN A 158 2.53 -3.32 6.03
N TRP A 159 2.12 -2.43 6.93
CA TRP A 159 2.99 -1.95 8.00
C TRP A 159 3.39 -3.08 8.95
N TYR A 160 2.44 -3.94 9.33
CA TYR A 160 2.69 -5.07 10.21
C TYR A 160 3.62 -6.10 9.58
N GLU A 161 3.40 -6.43 8.31
CA GLU A 161 4.25 -7.38 7.56
C GLU A 161 5.68 -6.85 7.39
N LYS A 162 5.83 -5.55 7.11
CA LYS A 162 7.15 -4.91 7.06
C LYS A 162 7.87 -4.98 8.40
N LYS A 163 7.16 -4.75 9.51
CA LYS A 163 7.73 -4.82 10.86
C LYS A 163 8.27 -6.22 11.17
N ILE A 164 7.50 -7.25 10.85
CA ILE A 164 7.89 -8.65 11.04
C ILE A 164 9.13 -8.97 10.19
N GLN A 165 9.12 -8.58 8.91
CA GLN A 165 10.22 -8.81 8.00
C GLN A 165 11.52 -8.13 8.47
N ASP A 166 11.44 -6.90 8.96
CA ASP A 166 12.58 -6.16 9.52
C ASP A 166 13.13 -6.86 10.79
N GLU A 167 12.27 -7.41 11.64
CA GLU A 167 12.67 -8.20 12.82
C GLU A 167 13.38 -9.51 12.42
N PHE A 168 12.88 -10.22 11.40
CA PHE A 168 13.53 -11.44 10.88
C PHE A 168 14.93 -11.14 10.32
N PHE A 169 15.08 -10.12 9.46
CA PHE A 169 16.38 -9.75 8.91
C PHE A 169 17.35 -9.23 9.97
N ARG A 170 16.86 -8.58 11.02
CA ARG A 170 17.69 -8.17 12.16
C ARG A 170 18.23 -9.40 12.90
N ASN A 171 17.37 -10.38 13.18
CA ASN A 171 17.77 -11.61 13.84
C ASN A 171 18.76 -12.43 13.00
N GLU A 172 18.57 -12.51 11.67
CA GLU A 172 19.55 -13.16 10.77
C GLU A 172 20.89 -12.43 10.77
N ARG A 173 20.91 -11.10 10.68
CA ARG A 173 22.16 -10.31 10.76
C ARG A 173 22.86 -10.50 12.10
N GLU A 174 22.12 -10.52 13.19
CA GLU A 174 22.66 -10.74 14.54
C GLU A 174 23.16 -12.19 14.75
N ALA A 175 22.63 -13.17 14.03
CA ALA A 175 23.10 -14.56 14.02
C ALA A 175 24.27 -14.81 13.03
N GLU A 176 24.33 -14.08 11.92
CA GLU A 176 25.43 -14.16 10.95
C GLU A 176 26.71 -13.49 11.45
N ILE A 177 26.63 -12.44 12.28
CA ILE A 177 27.81 -11.77 12.85
C ILE A 177 28.66 -12.72 13.73
N PRO A 178 28.10 -13.53 14.66
CA PRO A 178 28.87 -14.53 15.39
C PRO A 178 29.30 -15.71 14.51
N ALA A 179 28.52 -16.11 13.50
CA ALA A 179 28.91 -17.18 12.57
C ALA A 179 30.08 -16.77 11.66
N LYS A 180 30.09 -15.55 11.12
CA LYS A 180 31.20 -15.00 10.33
C LYS A 180 32.45 -14.76 11.19
N LYS A 181 32.28 -14.31 12.44
CA LYS A 181 33.41 -14.21 13.41
C LYS A 181 33.98 -15.58 13.79
N ALA A 182 33.14 -16.61 13.89
CA ALA A 182 33.58 -17.98 14.14
C ALA A 182 34.31 -18.58 12.91
N GLU A 183 33.81 -18.37 11.69
CA GLU A 183 34.48 -18.76 10.45
C GLU A 183 35.81 -18.01 10.21
N GLU A 184 35.91 -16.74 10.59
CA GLU A 184 37.16 -15.97 10.53
C GLU A 184 38.17 -16.45 11.58
N ALA A 185 37.71 -16.82 12.79
CA ALA A 185 38.57 -17.43 13.82
C ALA A 185 39.09 -18.82 13.37
N GLU A 186 38.23 -19.65 12.77
CA GLU A 186 38.58 -20.98 12.27
C GLU A 186 39.55 -20.92 11.07
N LYS A 187 39.40 -19.94 10.17
CA LYS A 187 40.35 -19.66 9.09
C LYS A 187 41.70 -19.14 9.61
N THR A 188 41.71 -18.37 10.69
CA THR A 188 42.95 -17.86 11.29
C THR A 188 43.74 -18.99 11.97
N GLU A 189 43.06 -19.90 12.68
CA GLU A 189 43.67 -21.08 13.31
C GLU A 189 44.20 -22.11 12.28
N THR A 190 43.50 -22.33 11.16
CA THR A 190 43.97 -23.24 10.09
C THR A 190 45.17 -22.67 9.32
N THR A 191 45.29 -21.35 9.19
CA THR A 191 46.45 -20.70 8.55
C THR A 191 47.68 -20.73 9.46
N GLU A 192 47.53 -20.49 10.78
CA GLU A 192 48.61 -20.66 11.76
C GLU A 192 49.08 -22.11 11.90
N SER A 193 48.15 -23.08 11.80
CA SER A 193 48.48 -24.51 11.82
C SER A 193 49.27 -24.94 10.58
N ALA A 194 48.96 -24.38 9.40
CA ALA A 194 49.69 -24.66 8.16
C ALA A 194 51.12 -24.06 8.16
N ASP A 195 51.29 -22.85 8.68
CA ASP A 195 52.60 -22.21 8.84
C ASP A 195 53.49 -22.93 9.87
N ASN A 196 52.89 -23.50 10.93
CA ASN A 196 53.65 -24.24 11.94
C ASN A 196 54.09 -25.64 11.47
N VAL A 197 53.31 -26.29 10.59
CA VAL A 197 53.69 -27.56 9.94
C VAL A 197 54.82 -27.35 8.93
N GLN A 198 54.77 -26.29 8.11
CA GLN A 198 55.87 -25.97 7.18
C GLN A 198 57.17 -25.58 7.91
N LYS A 199 57.07 -24.94 9.08
CA LYS A 199 58.24 -24.64 9.91
C LYS A 199 58.83 -25.87 10.59
N ALA A 200 58.02 -26.87 10.93
CA ALA A 200 58.49 -28.14 11.49
C ALA A 200 59.18 -29.03 10.43
N GLU A 201 58.66 -29.05 9.20
CA GLU A 201 59.22 -29.82 8.08
C GLU A 201 60.58 -29.25 7.63
N ASN A 202 60.73 -27.93 7.62
CA ASN A 202 61.97 -27.25 7.21
C ASN A 202 63.11 -27.34 8.26
N VAL A 203 62.81 -27.74 9.50
CA VAL A 203 63.83 -27.95 10.55
C VAL A 203 64.45 -29.36 10.45
N GLN A 204 63.70 -30.36 9.98
CA GLN A 204 64.21 -31.73 9.83
C GLN A 204 65.16 -31.90 8.63
N ASP A 205 64.99 -31.15 7.53
CA ASP A 205 65.87 -31.23 6.35
C ASP A 205 67.24 -30.54 6.55
N SER A 206 67.40 -29.72 7.58
CA SER A 206 68.66 -28.98 7.81
C SER A 206 69.75 -29.78 8.55
N ALA A 207 69.46 -31.00 9.03
CA ALA A 207 70.39 -31.77 9.87
C ALA A 207 71.15 -32.90 9.13
N THR A 208 70.97 -33.09 7.82
CA THR A 208 71.62 -34.22 7.09
C THR A 208 72.31 -33.82 5.79
N ALA A 209 73.25 -32.86 5.82
CA ALA A 209 74.19 -32.69 4.71
C ALA A 209 75.53 -32.05 5.13
N SER A 210 76.39 -32.79 5.82
CA SER A 210 77.83 -32.52 5.77
C SER A 210 78.61 -33.83 5.86
N GLY A 211 79.12 -34.29 4.71
CA GLY A 211 79.95 -35.48 4.57
C GLY A 211 80.81 -35.37 3.31
N ALA A 212 82.04 -34.90 3.48
CA ALA A 212 83.03 -34.68 2.42
C ALA A 212 83.53 -35.99 1.77
N LYS A 213 83.92 -35.92 0.48
CA LYS A 213 84.65 -37.00 -0.23
C LYS A 213 85.96 -36.48 -0.87
N PRO A 214 87.09 -37.21 -0.79
CA PRO A 214 88.41 -36.71 -1.20
C PRO A 214 88.76 -37.00 -2.67
N LYS A 215 89.69 -36.21 -3.23
CA LYS A 215 90.26 -36.33 -4.59
C LYS A 215 91.39 -37.37 -4.65
N SER A 216 91.44 -38.19 -5.70
CA SER A 216 92.60 -39.04 -6.03
C SER A 216 93.24 -38.63 -7.37
N GLY A 217 94.56 -38.45 -7.36
CA GLY A 217 95.40 -38.14 -8.51
C GLY A 217 96.17 -39.36 -9.03
N THR A 218 96.34 -39.41 -10.34
CA THR A 218 96.91 -40.51 -11.12
C THR A 218 98.43 -40.63 -10.97
N ARG A 219 98.99 -41.85 -10.88
CA ARG A 219 100.44 -42.10 -11.05
C ARG A 219 100.68 -43.12 -12.17
N LYS A 220 101.36 -42.66 -13.22
CA LYS A 220 101.88 -43.44 -14.36
C LYS A 220 103.22 -44.08 -13.97
N ARG A 221 103.48 -45.28 -14.46
CA ARG A 221 104.59 -46.18 -14.09
C ARG A 221 105.73 -46.07 -15.12
N ARG A 222 107.00 -46.01 -14.68
CA ARG A 222 108.15 -46.88 -15.11
C ARG A 222 109.53 -46.22 -14.91
N ALA A 223 110.50 -47.12 -14.70
CA ALA A 223 111.94 -47.00 -14.46
C ALA A 223 112.31 -46.60 -13.03
#